data_AF-A0A4S9KMM2-F1
#
_entry.id   AF-A0A4S9KMM2-F1
#
_cell.length_a   1.000
_cell.length_b   1.000
_cell.length_c   1.000
_cell.angle_alpha   90.00
_cell.angle_beta   90.00
_cell.angle_gamma   90.00
#
_symmetry.space_group_name_H-M   'P 1'
#
loop_
_entity.id
_entity.type
_entity.pdbx_description
1 polymer ?
#
loop_
_entity_poly.entity_id
_entity_poly.type
_entity_poly.pdbx_seq_one_letter_code
_entity_poly.pdbx_strand_id
1 'polypeptide(L)'
;MAPSVRPLPVRPRCLLLTPIAGSPGCLQVSLRCTTSAILDHFLTLSNSTIFRKNYVFLSVVFVSAFGMEIAFDNASNSVWNTVNKGRQWKDLKHKYMESDDE
;
A
#
# COMPACT_ATOMS: atom_id res chain seq x y z
N MET A 1 -48.87 15.27 -9.57
CA MET A 1 -49.10 13.81 -9.51
C MET A 1 -47.76 13.14 -9.22
N ALA A 2 -47.38 12.99 -7.96
CA ALA A 2 -46.11 12.37 -7.57
C ALA A 2 -46.33 10.87 -7.26
N PRO A 3 -45.47 9.95 -7.76
CA PRO A 3 -45.65 8.53 -7.49
C PRO A 3 -45.19 8.15 -6.07
N SER A 4 -46.10 7.48 -5.34
CA SER A 4 -45.90 6.91 -4.01
C SER A 4 -44.89 5.75 -4.05
N VAL A 5 -43.71 5.94 -3.46
CA VAL A 5 -42.71 4.88 -3.25
C VAL A 5 -43.13 4.04 -2.04
N ARG A 6 -43.48 2.75 -2.23
CA ARG A 6 -43.69 1.81 -1.12
C ARG A 6 -42.36 1.11 -0.76
N PRO A 7 -41.91 1.13 0.50
CA PRO A 7 -40.74 0.35 0.91
C PRO A 7 -41.07 -1.15 0.93
N LEU A 8 -40.16 -1.98 0.42
CA LEU A 8 -40.24 -3.44 0.50
C LEU A 8 -39.68 -3.95 1.84
N PRO A 9 -40.22 -5.06 2.38
CA PRO A 9 -39.91 -5.54 3.72
C PRO A 9 -38.50 -6.15 3.83
N VAL A 10 -37.73 -5.68 4.80
CA VAL A 10 -36.53 -6.34 5.33
C VAL A 10 -36.90 -7.74 5.86
N ARG A 11 -36.33 -8.79 5.27
CA ARG A 11 -36.42 -10.14 5.84
C ARG A 11 -35.32 -10.32 6.90
N PRO A 12 -35.66 -10.67 8.15
CA PRO A 12 -34.68 -11.17 9.09
C PRO A 12 -34.51 -12.66 8.82
N ARG A 13 -33.29 -13.13 8.58
CA ARG A 13 -32.98 -14.56 8.71
C ARG A 13 -31.69 -14.74 9.51
N CYS A 14 -31.86 -14.63 10.82
CA CYS A 14 -30.99 -15.33 11.76
C CYS A 14 -31.31 -16.83 11.76
N LEU A 15 -30.34 -17.61 12.22
CA LEU A 15 -30.33 -19.05 12.53
C LEU A 15 -30.14 -20.03 11.36
N LEU A 16 -28.93 -20.61 11.25
CA LEU A 16 -28.66 -21.92 11.87
C LEU A 16 -27.15 -22.17 11.95
N LEU A 17 -26.60 -22.19 13.18
CA LEU A 17 -25.37 -22.92 13.50
C LEU A 17 -25.75 -24.40 13.64
N THR A 18 -25.10 -25.29 12.88
CA THR A 18 -24.99 -26.71 13.24
C THR A 18 -23.51 -27.08 13.31
N PRO A 19 -23.04 -27.69 14.42
CA PRO A 19 -21.69 -28.21 14.53
C PRO A 19 -21.65 -29.73 14.29
N ILE A 20 -20.53 -30.19 13.71
CA ILE A 20 -19.87 -31.51 13.85
C ILE A 20 -20.55 -32.74 13.20
N ALA A 21 -20.00 -33.18 12.06
CA ALA A 21 -19.89 -34.60 11.71
C ALA A 21 -18.60 -34.83 10.90
N GLY A 22 -17.76 -35.77 11.36
CA GLY A 22 -16.39 -35.96 10.89
C GLY A 22 -16.24 -36.59 9.50
N SER A 23 -15.17 -36.20 8.82
CA SER A 23 -14.54 -36.98 7.75
C SER A 23 -13.02 -37.03 7.97
N PRO A 24 -12.39 -38.22 8.03
CA PRO A 24 -10.97 -38.39 8.29
C PRO A 24 -10.14 -38.22 7.01
N GLY A 25 -10.36 -37.12 6.30
CA GLY A 25 -9.56 -36.68 5.14
C GLY A 25 -9.18 -35.20 5.17
N CYS A 26 -9.59 -34.48 6.22
CA CYS A 26 -9.56 -33.01 6.27
C CYS A 26 -8.32 -32.41 6.96
N LEU A 27 -7.30 -33.21 7.31
CA LEU A 27 -6.10 -32.67 7.99
C LEU A 27 -4.99 -32.19 7.04
N GLN A 28 -4.96 -32.63 5.78
CA GLN A 28 -3.97 -32.15 4.79
C GLN A 28 -4.42 -30.92 4.00
N VAL A 29 -5.73 -30.63 3.95
CA VAL A 29 -6.26 -29.46 3.22
C VAL A 29 -6.06 -28.16 4.01
N SER A 30 -5.95 -28.22 5.35
CA SER A 30 -5.86 -27.04 6.21
C SER A 30 -4.56 -26.24 6.02
N LEU A 31 -3.44 -26.87 5.64
CA LEU A 31 -2.15 -26.19 5.55
C LEU A 31 -1.90 -25.50 4.20
N ARG A 32 -2.71 -25.79 3.17
CA ARG A 32 -2.75 -25.01 1.92
C ARG A 32 -3.80 -23.90 1.92
N CYS A 33 -4.72 -23.91 2.89
CA CYS A 33 -5.85 -22.98 2.97
C CYS A 33 -5.51 -21.64 3.67
N THR A 34 -4.49 -21.60 4.52
CA THR A 34 -4.05 -20.34 5.17
C THR A 34 -3.11 -19.52 4.30
N THR A 35 -2.36 -20.14 3.38
CA THR A 35 -1.44 -19.43 2.47
C THR A 35 -2.14 -18.71 1.33
N SER A 36 -3.30 -19.19 0.86
CA SER A 36 -4.12 -18.45 -0.12
C SER A 36 -4.91 -17.33 0.55
N ALA A 37 -5.43 -17.53 1.76
CA ALA A 37 -6.26 -16.56 2.46
C ALA A 37 -5.53 -15.22 2.76
N ILE A 38 -4.23 -15.24 3.08
CA ILE A 38 -3.46 -14.02 3.38
C ILE A 38 -3.17 -13.22 2.10
N LEU A 39 -2.81 -13.90 1.01
CA LEU A 39 -2.61 -13.27 -0.31
C LEU A 39 -3.94 -12.76 -0.89
N ASP A 40 -5.02 -13.52 -0.72
CA ASP A 40 -6.36 -13.12 -1.14
C ASP A 40 -6.85 -11.91 -0.32
N HIS A 41 -6.60 -11.85 0.99
CA HIS A 41 -6.96 -10.69 1.81
C HIS A 41 -6.20 -9.43 1.38
N PHE A 42 -4.89 -9.54 1.11
CA PHE A 42 -4.08 -8.40 0.69
C PHE A 42 -4.50 -7.85 -0.68
N LEU A 43 -4.76 -8.75 -1.65
CA LEU A 43 -5.17 -8.37 -3.00
C LEU A 43 -6.63 -7.88 -3.08
N THR A 44 -7.53 -8.44 -2.27
CA THR A 44 -8.93 -7.97 -2.18
C THR A 44 -9.05 -6.64 -1.42
N LEU A 45 -8.25 -6.42 -0.37
CA LEU A 45 -8.15 -5.13 0.31
C LEU A 45 -7.66 -4.04 -0.65
N SER A 46 -6.59 -4.29 -1.42
CA SER A 46 -6.06 -3.30 -2.38
C SER A 46 -7.08 -2.87 -3.45
N ASN A 47 -7.72 -3.82 -4.14
CA ASN A 47 -8.69 -3.53 -5.19
C ASN A 47 -9.96 -2.82 -4.67
N SER A 48 -10.46 -3.23 -3.50
CA SER A 48 -11.72 -2.69 -2.96
C SER A 48 -11.56 -1.38 -2.19
N THR A 49 -10.37 -1.07 -1.67
CA THR A 49 -10.14 0.12 -0.83
C THR A 49 -9.46 1.27 -1.58
N ILE A 50 -8.48 1.00 -2.44
CA ILE A 50 -7.69 2.04 -3.15
C ILE A 50 -8.34 2.41 -4.49
N PHE A 51 -8.76 1.41 -5.27
CA PHE A 51 -9.22 1.63 -6.66
C PHE A 51 -10.73 1.78 -6.80
N ARG A 52 -11.53 1.35 -5.82
CA ARG A 52 -13.01 1.34 -5.93
C ARG A 52 -13.67 2.71 -5.68
N LYS A 53 -12.96 3.63 -5.04
CA LYS A 53 -13.46 4.96 -4.65
C LYS A 53 -12.66 6.03 -5.40
N ASN A 54 -13.29 6.74 -6.33
CA ASN A 54 -12.64 7.79 -7.14
C ASN A 54 -11.86 8.82 -6.30
N TYR A 55 -12.41 9.26 -5.16
CA TYR A 55 -11.73 10.24 -4.32
C TYR A 55 -10.48 9.64 -3.62
N VAL A 56 -10.54 8.36 -3.22
CA VAL A 56 -9.41 7.68 -2.59
C VAL A 56 -8.27 7.53 -3.59
N PHE A 57 -8.59 7.13 -4.83
CA PHE A 57 -7.62 7.03 -5.90
C PHE A 57 -6.86 8.35 -6.11
N LEU A 58 -7.57 9.48 -6.26
CA LEU A 58 -6.93 10.79 -6.43
C LEU A 58 -6.04 11.17 -5.23
N SER A 59 -6.52 10.93 -4.00
CA SER A 59 -5.73 11.23 -2.80
C SER A 59 -4.45 10.39 -2.71
N VAL A 60 -4.52 9.11 -3.06
CA VAL A 60 -3.36 8.20 -3.06
C VAL A 60 -2.35 8.66 -4.10
N VAL A 61 -2.79 9.06 -5.30
CA VAL A 61 -1.90 9.60 -6.33
C VAL A 61 -1.17 10.85 -5.81
N PHE A 62 -1.87 11.83 -5.24
CA PHE A 62 -1.22 13.04 -4.72
C PHE A 62 -0.26 12.76 -3.57
N VAL A 63 -0.67 11.96 -2.59
CA VAL A 63 0.20 11.59 -1.46
C VAL A 63 1.43 10.82 -1.96
N SER A 64 1.25 9.91 -2.91
CA SER A 64 2.35 9.14 -3.49
C SER A 64 3.30 10.03 -4.30
N ALA A 65 2.79 11.04 -5.01
CA ALA A 65 3.62 11.96 -5.78
C ALA A 65 4.55 12.76 -4.85
N PHE A 66 4.01 13.38 -3.80
CA PHE A 66 4.84 14.12 -2.84
C PHE A 66 5.76 13.21 -2.01
N GLY A 67 5.28 12.03 -1.62
CA GLY A 67 6.10 11.07 -0.90
C GLY A 67 7.24 10.53 -1.77
N MET A 68 6.99 10.28 -3.06
CA MET A 68 7.99 9.80 -4.00
C MET A 68 8.99 10.89 -4.37
N GLU A 69 8.57 12.14 -4.55
CA GLU A 69 9.48 13.29 -4.77
C GLU A 69 10.56 13.36 -3.68
N ILE A 70 10.14 13.43 -2.41
CA ILE A 70 11.06 13.54 -1.27
C ILE A 70 11.98 12.30 -1.17
N ALA A 71 11.42 11.11 -1.39
CA ALA A 71 12.19 9.88 -1.33
C ALA A 71 13.21 9.81 -2.48
N PHE A 72 12.79 10.17 -3.70
CA PHE A 72 13.58 10.09 -4.91
C PHE A 72 14.71 11.11 -4.92
N ASP A 73 14.48 12.35 -4.49
CA ASP A 73 15.51 13.38 -4.40
C ASP A 73 16.64 12.95 -3.45
N ASN A 74 16.27 12.45 -2.28
CA ASN A 74 17.25 12.00 -1.29
C ASN A 74 18.00 10.73 -1.75
N ALA A 75 17.28 9.77 -2.33
CA ALA A 75 17.87 8.53 -2.82
C ALA A 75 18.82 8.79 -4.00
N SER A 76 18.38 9.58 -4.98
CA SER A 76 19.18 9.91 -6.18
C SER A 76 20.41 10.71 -5.83
N ASN A 77 20.30 11.69 -4.93
CA ASN A 77 21.47 12.41 -4.41
C ASN A 77 22.42 11.46 -3.67
N SER A 78 21.93 10.54 -2.84
CA SER A 78 22.77 9.57 -2.14
C SER A 78 23.55 8.67 -3.10
N VAL A 79 22.89 8.16 -4.14
CA VAL A 79 23.52 7.37 -5.20
C VAL A 79 24.57 8.20 -5.94
N TRP A 80 24.22 9.41 -6.36
CA TRP A 80 25.13 10.30 -7.09
C TRP A 80 26.36 10.65 -6.25
N ASN A 81 26.16 10.94 -4.97
CA ASN A 81 27.23 11.27 -4.04
C ASN A 81 28.18 10.11 -3.83
N THR A 82 27.66 8.88 -3.86
CA THR A 82 28.43 7.66 -3.66
C THR A 82 29.27 7.31 -4.88
N VAL A 83 28.72 7.48 -6.07
CA VAL A 83 29.42 7.18 -7.32
C VAL A 83 30.49 8.24 -7.65
N ASN A 84 30.27 9.50 -7.26
CA ASN A 84 31.17 10.61 -7.59
C ASN A 84 32.00 11.10 -6.40
N LYS A 85 32.23 10.26 -5.39
CA LYS A 85 33.07 10.64 -4.22
C LYS A 85 34.44 11.15 -4.69
N GLY A 86 34.89 12.27 -4.14
CA GLY A 86 36.19 12.86 -4.45
C GLY A 86 36.26 13.67 -5.75
N ARG A 87 35.19 13.69 -6.56
CA ARG A 87 35.08 14.56 -7.75
C ARG A 87 34.09 15.70 -7.57
N GLN A 88 33.39 15.74 -6.44
CA GLN A 88 32.35 16.72 -6.19
C GLN A 88 32.94 17.99 -5.58
N TRP A 89 32.45 19.14 -6.03
CA TRP A 89 32.88 20.44 -5.49
C TRP A 89 32.72 20.51 -3.96
N LYS A 90 31.67 19.92 -3.40
CA LYS A 90 31.48 19.84 -1.93
C LYS A 90 32.61 19.13 -1.19
N ASP A 91 33.26 18.14 -1.81
CA ASP A 91 34.37 17.42 -1.20
C ASP A 91 35.67 18.20 -1.39
N LEU A 92 35.77 19.06 -2.40
CA LEU A 92 37.00 19.77 -2.77
C LEU A 92 37.06 21.21 -2.24
N LYS A 93 35.91 21.82 -1.97
CA LYS A 93 35.75 23.23 -1.56
C LYS A 93 36.59 23.60 -0.34
N HIS A 94 36.76 22.68 0.62
CA HIS A 94 37.55 22.93 1.83
C HIS A 94 39.01 23.31 1.51
N LYS A 95 39.59 22.78 0.43
CA LYS A 95 40.98 23.05 0.04
C LYS A 95 41.19 24.44 -0.56
N TYR A 96 40.13 25.07 -1.06
CA TYR A 96 40.21 26.37 -1.74
C TYR A 96 39.73 27.53 -0.86
N MET A 97 38.90 27.27 0.14
CA MET A 97 38.48 28.31 1.09
C MET A 97 39.59 28.67 2.08
N GLU A 98 40.48 27.74 2.41
CA GLU A 98 41.60 27.97 3.34
C GLU A 98 42.77 28.70 2.66
N SER A 99 42.85 28.67 1.32
CA SER A 99 43.92 29.32 0.55
C SER A 99 43.66 30.78 0.18
N ASP A 100 42.46 31.32 0.47
CA ASP A 100 42.07 32.70 0.16
C ASP A 100 42.18 33.64 1.39
N ASP A 101 42.52 33.11 2.58
CA ASP A 101 42.63 33.84 3.86
C ASP A 101 44.09 34.12 4.30
N GLU A 102 45.09 33.89 3.44
CA GLU A 102 46.51 34.27 3.62
C GLU A 102 46.99 35.22 2.50
#